data_AF-A0A536V5W5-F1
#
_entry.id   AF-A0A536V5W5-F1
#
_cell.length_a   1.000
_cell.length_b   1.000
_cell.length_c   1.000
_cell.angle_alpha   90.00
_cell.angle_beta   90.00
_cell.angle_gamma   90.00
#
_symmetry.space_group_name_H-M   'P 1'
#
loop_
_entity.id
_entity.type
_entity.pdbx_description
1 polymer ?
#
loop_
_entity_poly.entity_id
_entity_poly.type
_entity_poly.pdbx_seq_one_letter_code
_entity_poly.pdbx_strand_id
1 'polypeptide(L)'
;MKTLTLVVASVLNLLVFGNVWAHGDHEPTYGGTVGRGDDEIVIEFVMEKGTLNVYVHDEEGKPLATKNITGTLTLVSPQRPAQEVKLVSAGPDKFAAPGVKPAQGDRMRARIKLSTGEEFESVALFTK
;
A
#
# COMPACT_ATOMS: atom_id res chain seq x y z
N MET A 1 -63.40 26.78 8.47
CA MET A 1 -63.19 25.45 9.12
C MET A 1 -62.15 24.73 8.28
N LYS A 2 -60.89 24.74 8.75
CA LYS A 2 -60.19 23.60 9.35
C LYS A 2 -59.60 22.65 8.29
N THR A 3 -58.28 22.44 8.47
CA THR A 3 -57.39 21.40 7.95
C THR A 3 -56.98 21.43 6.48
N LEU A 4 -55.74 21.87 6.23
CA LEU A 4 -54.78 21.02 5.52
C LEU A 4 -53.33 21.41 5.88
N THR A 5 -52.93 21.08 7.10
CA THR A 5 -51.52 20.96 7.47
C THR A 5 -51.21 19.47 7.46
N LEU A 6 -50.46 18.96 6.49
CA LEU A 6 -49.68 17.73 6.69
C LEU A 6 -48.69 17.48 5.52
N VAL A 7 -47.43 17.30 5.93
CA VAL A 7 -46.33 16.52 5.32
C VAL A 7 -45.82 16.94 3.94
N VAL A 8 -44.79 17.80 3.95
CA VAL A 8 -43.65 17.64 3.03
C VAL A 8 -42.40 17.52 3.89
N ALA A 9 -42.35 16.45 4.68
CA ALA A 9 -41.10 15.91 5.19
C ALA A 9 -40.85 14.63 4.40
N SER A 10 -39.58 14.40 4.02
CA SER A 10 -39.05 13.11 3.55
C SER A 10 -39.04 12.84 2.05
N VAL A 11 -38.48 13.74 1.21
CA VAL A 11 -37.93 13.31 -0.10
C VAL A 11 -36.67 14.12 -0.46
N LEU A 12 -35.57 13.96 0.28
CA LEU A 12 -34.23 14.30 -0.23
C LEU A 12 -33.10 13.67 0.60
N ASN A 13 -33.13 12.34 0.78
CA ASN A 13 -32.01 11.57 1.36
C ASN A 13 -31.45 10.54 0.37
N LEU A 14 -31.52 10.84 -0.93
CA LEU A 14 -30.88 10.05 -1.98
C LEU A 14 -29.90 10.99 -2.67
N LEU A 15 -28.65 10.54 -2.84
CA LEU A 15 -27.56 11.17 -3.60
C LEU A 15 -26.46 11.90 -2.82
N VAL A 16 -26.00 11.35 -1.69
CA VAL A 16 -24.59 11.56 -1.30
C VAL A 16 -23.87 10.22 -1.29
N PHE A 17 -23.81 9.58 -2.47
CA PHE A 17 -22.65 8.75 -2.77
C PHE A 17 -21.57 9.71 -3.27
N GLY A 18 -20.96 10.45 -2.34
CA GLY A 18 -19.70 11.09 -2.64
C GLY A 18 -18.74 9.97 -2.99
N ASN A 19 -18.16 10.00 -4.19
CA ASN A 19 -16.97 9.21 -4.45
C ASN A 19 -15.93 9.71 -3.46
N VAL A 20 -15.79 9.05 -2.32
CA VAL A 20 -14.61 9.18 -1.49
C VAL A 20 -13.56 8.41 -2.26
N TRP A 21 -12.78 9.14 -3.06
CA TRP A 21 -11.53 8.63 -3.61
C TRP A 21 -10.60 8.49 -2.42
N ALA A 22 -10.68 7.34 -1.75
CA ALA A 22 -9.70 6.97 -0.76
C ALA A 22 -8.37 6.87 -1.52
N HIS A 23 -7.42 7.77 -1.24
CA HIS A 23 -6.09 7.83 -1.87
C HIS A 23 -5.22 6.58 -1.61
N GLY A 24 -5.79 5.49 -1.06
CA GLY A 24 -5.08 4.26 -0.74
C GLY A 24 -5.48 3.03 -1.57
N ASP A 25 -6.35 3.17 -2.58
CA ASP A 25 -6.78 2.06 -3.45
C ASP A 25 -6.09 2.13 -4.83
N HIS A 26 -4.77 2.24 -4.85
CA HIS A 26 -4.02 2.02 -6.09
C HIS A 26 -4.12 0.54 -6.51
N GLU A 27 -4.42 0.31 -7.79
CA GLU A 27 -4.46 -1.05 -8.34
C GLU A 27 -3.04 -1.64 -8.43
N PRO A 28 -2.83 -2.93 -8.13
CA PRO A 28 -1.55 -3.59 -8.32
C PRO A 28 -1.14 -3.60 -9.80
N THR A 29 0.05 -3.10 -10.11
CA THR A 29 0.61 -3.08 -11.48
C THR A 29 1.28 -4.41 -11.81
N TYR A 30 1.86 -5.08 -10.81
CA TYR A 30 2.63 -6.31 -10.95
C TYR A 30 1.93 -7.56 -10.40
N GLY A 31 0.64 -7.47 -10.05
CA GLY A 31 -0.15 -8.58 -9.51
C GLY A 31 0.18 -8.95 -8.06
N GLY A 32 0.83 -8.04 -7.35
CA GLY A 32 1.15 -8.09 -5.93
C GLY A 32 0.02 -7.54 -5.05
N THR A 33 0.41 -7.20 -3.82
CA THR A 33 -0.44 -6.52 -2.86
C THR A 33 0.09 -5.10 -2.72
N VAL A 34 -0.74 -4.09 -2.97
CA VAL A 34 -0.39 -2.70 -2.70
C VAL A 34 -0.52 -2.43 -1.21
N GLY A 35 0.53 -1.84 -0.63
CA GLY A 35 0.53 -1.42 0.77
C GLY A 35 -0.17 -0.08 0.96
N ARG A 36 -0.78 0.07 2.13
CA ARG A 36 -1.32 1.35 2.59
C ARG A 36 -0.22 2.11 3.32
N GLY A 37 -0.02 3.37 2.97
CA GLY A 37 1.08 4.16 3.48
C GLY A 37 0.85 5.64 3.28
N ASP A 38 1.95 6.37 3.17
CA ASP A 38 1.95 7.73 2.64
C ASP A 38 1.44 7.72 1.19
N ASP A 39 0.70 8.75 0.80
CA ASP A 39 0.12 8.82 -0.53
C ASP A 39 1.22 9.12 -1.56
N GLU A 40 2.30 9.82 -1.21
CA GLU A 40 3.31 10.30 -2.16
C GLU A 40 4.04 9.17 -2.93
N ILE A 41 4.15 7.99 -2.33
CA ILE A 41 4.66 6.80 -3.01
C ILE A 41 3.77 5.57 -2.81
N VAL A 42 3.57 4.85 -3.89
CA VAL A 42 2.86 3.57 -3.91
C VAL A 42 3.87 2.44 -3.83
N ILE A 43 3.68 1.54 -2.87
CA ILE A 43 4.53 0.36 -2.69
C ILE A 43 3.74 -0.90 -2.98
N GLU A 44 4.21 -1.71 -3.92
CA GLU A 44 3.62 -3.00 -4.26
C GLU A 44 4.53 -4.16 -3.86
N PHE A 45 3.96 -5.11 -3.10
CA PHE A 45 4.63 -6.31 -2.63
C PHE A 45 4.31 -7.50 -3.54
N VAL A 46 5.31 -8.03 -4.23
CA VAL A 46 5.13 -9.07 -5.26
C VAL A 46 5.97 -10.29 -4.92
N MET A 47 5.34 -11.47 -4.86
CA MET A 47 6.07 -12.73 -4.76
C MET A 47 6.45 -13.20 -6.16
N GLU A 48 7.74 -13.19 -6.50
CA GLU A 48 8.26 -13.73 -7.77
C GLU A 48 9.27 -14.84 -7.49
N LYS A 49 9.01 -16.05 -8.01
CA LYS A 49 9.93 -17.20 -7.89
C LYS A 49 10.41 -17.49 -6.45
N GLY A 50 9.56 -17.24 -5.45
CA GLY A 50 9.86 -17.45 -4.04
C GLY A 50 10.60 -16.30 -3.34
N THR A 51 10.86 -15.20 -4.05
CA THR A 51 11.43 -13.97 -3.50
C THR A 51 10.33 -12.92 -3.36
N LEU A 52 10.29 -12.26 -2.21
CA LEU A 52 9.46 -11.07 -2.03
C LEU A 52 10.17 -9.86 -2.64
N ASN A 53 9.58 -9.30 -3.69
CA ASN A 53 10.02 -8.07 -4.32
C ASN A 53 9.13 -6.90 -3.90
N VAL A 54 9.72 -5.72 -3.85
CA VAL A 54 9.08 -4.46 -3.50
C VAL A 54 9.27 -3.51 -4.67
N TYR A 55 8.18 -3.16 -5.32
CA TYR A 55 8.13 -2.15 -6.38
C TYR A 55 7.69 -0.82 -5.80
N VAL A 56 8.25 0.26 -6.31
CA VAL A 56 8.00 1.62 -5.82
C VAL A 56 7.58 2.49 -6.99
N HIS A 57 6.43 3.15 -6.87
CA HIS A 57 5.85 4.04 -7.86
C HIS A 57 5.42 5.35 -7.21
N ASP A 58 5.26 6.40 -7.99
CA ASP A 58 4.49 7.56 -7.54
C ASP A 58 2.99 7.28 -7.65
N GLU A 59 2.18 8.23 -7.18
CA GLU A 59 0.72 8.16 -7.25
C GLU A 59 0.17 7.99 -8.68
N GLU A 60 0.90 8.47 -9.68
CA GLU A 60 0.55 8.35 -11.10
C GLU A 60 0.95 6.99 -11.70
N GLY A 61 1.58 6.11 -10.90
CA GLY A 61 2.03 4.77 -11.31
C GLY A 61 3.40 4.76 -11.98
N LYS A 62 4.11 5.89 -12.04
CA LYS A 62 5.43 5.97 -12.65
C LYS A 62 6.46 5.29 -11.73
N PRO A 63 7.29 4.37 -12.25
CA PRO A 63 8.27 3.68 -11.42
C PRO A 63 9.38 4.61 -10.90
N LEU A 64 9.73 4.47 -9.62
CA LEU A 64 10.86 5.16 -9.00
C LEU A 64 12.14 4.34 -9.16
N ALA A 65 13.22 5.00 -9.58
CA ALA A 65 14.51 4.36 -9.75
C ALA A 65 15.12 3.93 -8.40
N THR A 66 15.39 2.63 -8.22
CA THR A 66 15.85 2.08 -6.93
C THR A 66 17.34 2.26 -6.66
N LYS A 67 18.09 2.83 -7.61
CA LYS A 67 19.55 2.99 -7.52
C LYS A 67 19.99 3.99 -6.45
N ASN A 68 19.19 5.05 -6.24
CA ASN A 68 19.53 6.17 -5.37
C ASN A 68 18.62 6.27 -4.14
N ILE A 69 17.72 5.31 -3.96
CA ILE A 69 16.85 5.22 -2.79
C ILE A 69 17.21 3.94 -2.02
N THR A 70 16.92 3.92 -0.74
CA THR A 70 17.21 2.76 0.12
C THR A 70 15.95 2.31 0.81
N GLY A 71 15.95 1.11 1.35
CA GLY A 71 14.83 0.70 2.17
C GLY A 71 15.08 -0.51 3.04
N THR A 72 14.14 -0.71 3.95
CA THR A 72 14.06 -1.89 4.80
C THR A 72 12.67 -2.49 4.67
N LEU A 73 12.59 -3.80 4.89
CA LEU A 73 11.35 -4.53 5.05
C LEU A 73 11.34 -5.15 6.44
N THR A 74 10.32 -4.82 7.23
CA THR A 74 9.99 -5.52 8.48
C THR A 74 8.81 -6.43 8.23
N LEU A 75 9.00 -7.75 8.37
CA LEU A 75 7.94 -8.73 8.39
C LEU A 75 7.49 -8.94 9.84
N VAL A 76 6.26 -8.57 10.15
CA VAL A 76 5.66 -8.74 11.49
C VAL A 76 4.69 -9.90 11.43
N SER A 77 5.01 -10.96 12.17
CA SER A 77 4.18 -12.16 12.27
C SER A 77 3.43 -12.19 13.59
N PRO A 78 2.18 -12.68 13.63
CA PRO A 78 1.50 -12.96 14.89
C PRO A 78 2.13 -14.14 15.65
N GLN A 79 2.90 -15.01 14.97
CA GLN A 79 3.38 -16.29 15.51
C GLN A 79 4.90 -16.37 15.63
N ARG A 80 5.64 -15.43 15.04
CA ARG A 80 7.11 -15.42 14.99
C ARG A 80 7.64 -14.03 15.34
N PRO A 81 8.89 -13.92 15.87
CA PRO A 81 9.54 -12.63 16.04
C PRO A 81 9.58 -11.85 14.72
N ALA A 82 9.49 -10.52 14.82
CA ALA A 82 9.61 -9.67 13.65
C ALA A 82 10.98 -9.86 12.98
N GLN A 83 10.98 -10.00 11.66
CA GLN A 83 12.18 -10.11 10.86
C GLN A 83 12.37 -8.83 10.06
N GLU A 84 13.48 -8.12 10.29
CA GLU A 84 13.85 -6.97 9.48
C GLU A 84 14.97 -7.35 8.51
N VAL A 85 14.85 -6.91 7.26
CA VAL A 85 15.89 -7.06 6.25
C VAL A 85 16.11 -5.76 5.50
N LYS A 86 17.33 -5.54 5.03
CA LYS A 86 17.62 -4.47 4.07
C LYS A 86 17.13 -4.89 2.70
N LEU A 87 16.47 -3.96 2.01
CA LEU A 87 16.11 -4.12 0.61
C LEU A 87 17.35 -3.96 -0.26
N VAL A 88 17.45 -4.80 -1.29
CA VAL A 88 18.57 -4.79 -2.24
C VAL A 88 18.02 -4.53 -3.64
N SER A 89 18.57 -3.56 -4.36
CA SER A 89 18.12 -3.25 -5.72
C SER A 89 18.25 -4.50 -6.60
N ALA A 90 17.15 -4.89 -7.24
CA ALA A 90 17.03 -6.10 -8.04
C ALA A 90 16.56 -5.80 -9.48
N GLY A 91 16.59 -4.54 -9.87
CA GLY A 91 16.18 -4.02 -11.17
C GLY A 91 16.14 -2.48 -11.14
N PRO A 92 15.72 -1.84 -12.25
CA PRO A 92 15.66 -0.38 -12.32
C PRO A 92 14.69 0.23 -11.30
N ASP A 93 13.57 -0.45 -11.03
CA ASP A 93 12.43 0.04 -10.25
C ASP A 93 11.97 -0.94 -9.15
N LYS A 94 12.77 -1.98 -8.89
CA LYS A 94 12.43 -3.00 -7.88
C LYS A 94 13.55 -3.31 -6.91
N PHE A 95 13.14 -3.62 -5.69
CA PHE A 95 13.95 -4.20 -4.65
C PHE A 95 13.60 -5.67 -4.44
N ALA A 96 14.58 -6.46 -4.00
CA ALA A 96 14.36 -7.76 -3.39
C ALA A 96 14.52 -7.65 -1.87
N ALA A 97 13.68 -8.40 -1.13
CA ALA A 97 13.80 -8.61 0.30
C ALA A 97 14.45 -9.99 0.57
N PRO A 98 15.79 -10.06 0.65
CA PRO A 98 16.48 -11.34 0.73
C PRO A 98 16.18 -12.09 2.02
N GLY A 99 15.94 -13.40 1.92
CA GLY A 99 15.75 -14.27 3.08
C GLY A 99 14.44 -14.10 3.83
N VAL A 100 13.51 -13.27 3.33
CA VAL A 100 12.17 -13.13 3.90
C VAL A 100 11.22 -14.10 3.21
N LYS A 101 10.43 -14.80 4.01
CA LYS A 101 9.36 -15.69 3.55
C LYS A 101 8.07 -15.32 4.30
N PRO A 102 7.23 -14.44 3.73
CA PRO A 102 5.97 -14.11 4.36
C PRO A 102 5.04 -15.34 4.39
N ALA A 103 4.31 -15.47 5.48
CA ALA A 103 3.22 -16.43 5.64
C ALA A 103 1.89 -15.69 5.74
N GLN A 104 0.80 -16.37 5.43
CA GLN A 104 -0.54 -15.78 5.50
C GLN A 104 -0.79 -15.14 6.87
N GLY A 105 -1.27 -13.89 6.85
CA GLY A 105 -1.52 -13.09 8.05
C GLY A 105 -0.32 -12.28 8.55
N ASP A 106 0.87 -12.46 7.99
CA ASP A 106 2.01 -11.59 8.29
C ASP A 106 1.77 -10.19 7.72
N ARG A 107 2.19 -9.16 8.46
CA ARG A 107 2.22 -7.78 7.98
C ARG A 107 3.59 -7.47 7.39
N MET A 108 3.61 -7.05 6.14
CA MET A 108 4.79 -6.58 5.43
C MET A 108 4.84 -5.07 5.56
N ARG A 109 5.87 -4.53 6.22
CA ARG A 109 6.10 -3.09 6.34
C ARG A 109 7.36 -2.71 5.60
N ALA A 110 7.23 -1.96 4.51
CA ALA A 110 8.36 -1.36 3.81
C ALA A 110 8.59 0.06 4.33
N ARG A 111 9.85 0.41 4.54
CA ARG A 111 10.28 1.80 4.74
C ARG A 111 11.25 2.16 3.63
N ILE A 112 10.92 3.17 2.85
CA ILE A 112 11.74 3.66 1.73
C ILE A 112 12.24 5.04 2.06
N LYS A 113 13.55 5.24 1.91
CA LYS A 113 14.20 6.53 2.04
C LYS A 113 14.62 7.03 0.67
N LEU A 114 14.07 8.16 0.24
CA LEU A 114 14.42 8.82 -1.01
C LEU A 114 15.79 9.49 -0.92
N SER A 115 16.34 9.86 -2.08
CA SER A 115 17.61 10.60 -2.16
C SER A 115 17.55 12.00 -1.54
N THR A 116 16.35 12.58 -1.43
CA THR A 116 16.08 13.84 -0.72
C THR A 116 16.25 13.70 0.80
N GLY A 117 16.21 12.47 1.31
CA GLY A 117 16.25 12.15 2.75
C GLY A 117 14.87 11.88 3.35
N GLU A 118 13.79 12.13 2.60
CA GLU A 118 12.41 11.80 2.99
C GLU A 118 12.23 10.30 3.16
N GLU A 119 11.43 9.92 4.15
CA GLU A 119 11.17 8.53 4.50
C GLU A 119 9.67 8.26 4.47
N PHE A 120 9.30 7.24 3.72
CA PHE A 120 7.92 6.80 3.51
C PHE A 120 7.75 5.38 4.03
N GLU A 121 6.62 5.11 4.63
CA GLU A 121 6.28 3.80 5.16
C GLU A 121 5.00 3.29 4.51
N SER A 122 5.00 2.02 4.12
CA SER A 122 3.83 1.34 3.57
C SER A 122 3.67 -0.05 4.17
N VAL A 123 2.43 -0.41 4.49
CA VAL A 123 2.07 -1.66 5.16
C VAL A 123 1.02 -2.43 4.37
N ALA A 124 1.29 -3.70 4.12
CA ALA A 124 0.37 -4.64 3.51
C ALA A 124 0.19 -5.88 4.39
N LEU A 125 -1.00 -6.48 4.37
CA LEU A 125 -1.22 -7.83 4.90
C LEU A 125 -0.88 -8.84 3.80
N PHE A 126 -0.09 -9.85 4.14
CA PHE A 126 0.14 -10.97 3.24
C PHE A 126 -1.03 -11.95 3.31
N THR A 127 -1.75 -12.14 2.21
CA THR A 127 -2.98 -12.93 2.14
C THR A 127 -2.88 -14.18 1.28
N LYS A 128 -1.75 -14.36 0.57
CA LYS A 128 -1.50 -15.49 -0.33
C LYS A 128 -1.02 -16.74 0.42
#